data_AF-A0A919IR65-F1
#
_entry.id   AF-A0A919IR65-F1
#
_cell.length_a   1.000
_cell.length_b   1.000
_cell.length_c   1.000
_cell.angle_alpha   90.00
_cell.angle_beta   90.00
_cell.angle_gamma   90.00
#
_symmetry.space_group_name_H-M   'P 1'
#
loop_
_entity.id
_entity.type
_entity.pdbx_description
1 polymer ?
#
loop_
_entity_poly.entity_id
_entity_poly.type
_entity_poly.pdbx_seq_one_letter_code
_entity_poly.pdbx_strand_id
1 'polypeptide(L)'
;MFSFHGTSTAQVVTATADVQAQVRDIGRVLAALPLSPQVKAAGRLELATVEAALAAPEIDREQIADVVHRLTETLTRAGAFLLAGRALHEPIGAVAGWLGAPGDPIVRLLG
;
A
#
# COMPACT_ATOMS: atom_id res chain seq x y z
N MET A 1 14.39 -22.76 30.20
CA MET A 1 14.79 -21.49 29.57
C MET A 1 15.00 -21.75 28.09
N PHE A 2 13.95 -21.66 27.26
CA PHE A 2 14.01 -21.51 25.80
C PHE A 2 12.64 -21.00 25.34
N SER A 3 12.49 -19.68 25.19
CA SER A 3 11.30 -19.10 24.57
C SER A 3 11.58 -18.96 23.09
N PHE A 4 11.02 -19.84 22.28
CA PHE A 4 10.92 -19.69 20.84
C PHE A 4 9.97 -18.52 20.56
N HIS A 5 10.50 -17.35 20.19
CA HIS A 5 9.69 -16.29 19.60
C HIS A 5 9.54 -16.59 18.10
N GLY A 6 8.92 -17.73 17.78
CA GLY A 6 8.48 -18.01 16.43
C GLY A 6 7.29 -17.12 16.16
N THR A 7 7.47 -16.01 15.47
CA THR A 7 6.35 -15.35 14.79
C THR A 7 5.71 -16.42 13.92
N SER A 8 4.51 -16.87 14.32
CA SER A 8 3.86 -18.02 13.69
C SER A 8 3.71 -17.71 12.21
N THR A 9 4.16 -18.61 11.33
CA THR A 9 4.05 -18.46 9.87
C THR A 9 2.61 -18.14 9.44
N ALA A 10 1.62 -18.63 10.20
CA ALA A 10 0.22 -18.29 10.03
C ALA A 10 -0.10 -16.80 10.23
N GLN A 11 0.54 -16.11 11.17
CA GLN A 11 0.35 -14.67 11.40
C GLN A 11 0.94 -13.83 10.26
N VAL A 12 2.10 -14.24 9.72
CA VAL A 12 2.74 -13.56 8.59
C VAL A 12 1.88 -13.70 7.33
N VAL A 13 1.36 -14.91 7.06
CA VAL A 13 0.48 -15.17 5.91
C VAL A 13 -0.84 -14.38 6.00
N THR A 14 -1.45 -14.31 7.19
CA THR A 14 -2.69 -13.55 7.40
C THR A 14 -2.46 -12.05 7.19
N ALA A 15 -1.38 -11.50 7.75
CA ALA A 15 -1.04 -10.08 7.59
C ALA A 15 -0.76 -9.71 6.12
N THR A 16 -0.10 -10.57 5.34
CA THR A 16 0.13 -10.32 3.91
C THR A 16 -1.16 -10.38 3.10
N ALA A 17 -2.06 -11.32 3.40
CA ALA A 17 -3.36 -11.41 2.71
C ALA A 17 -4.24 -10.18 2.95
N ASP A 18 -4.20 -9.63 4.18
CA ASP A 18 -4.90 -8.39 4.53
C ASP A 18 -4.34 -7.20 3.73
N VAL A 19 -3.01 -7.08 3.61
CA VAL A 19 -2.36 -6.04 2.82
C VAL A 19 -2.72 -6.15 1.34
N GLN A 20 -2.74 -7.36 0.78
CA GLN A 20 -3.20 -7.58 -0.60
C GLN A 20 -4.66 -7.14 -0.79
N ALA A 21 -5.52 -7.29 0.22
CA ALA A 21 -6.88 -6.76 0.16
C ALA A 21 -6.90 -5.23 0.13
N GLN A 22 -6.10 -4.57 0.97
CA GLN A 22 -5.98 -3.12 0.98
C GLN A 22 -5.47 -2.59 -0.37
N VAL A 23 -4.46 -3.24 -0.98
CA VAL A 23 -3.94 -2.87 -2.31
C VAL A 23 -5.03 -2.97 -3.39
N ARG A 24 -5.85 -4.03 -3.36
CA ARG A 24 -7.00 -4.15 -4.28
C ARG A 24 -8.04 -3.05 -4.05
N ASP A 25 -8.29 -2.67 -2.81
CA ASP A 25 -9.24 -1.60 -2.48
C ASP A 25 -8.74 -0.23 -2.96
N ILE A 26 -7.44 0.06 -2.84
CA ILE A 26 -6.82 1.25 -3.46
C ILE A 26 -7.08 1.26 -4.97
N GLY A 27 -6.89 0.13 -5.65
CA GLY A 27 -7.16 -0.01 -7.08
C GLY A 27 -8.62 0.26 -7.46
N ARG A 28 -9.57 -0.24 -6.68
CA ARG A 28 -11.01 0.00 -6.88
C ARG A 28 -11.37 1.47 -6.72
N VAL A 29 -10.88 2.11 -5.65
CA VAL A 29 -11.13 3.53 -5.40
C VAL A 29 -10.50 4.37 -6.50
N LEU A 30 -9.25 4.11 -6.87
CA LEU A 30 -8.56 4.81 -7.95
C LEU A 30 -9.32 4.74 -9.29
N ALA A 31 -9.88 3.58 -9.62
CA ALA A 31 -10.66 3.41 -10.84
C ALA A 31 -11.92 4.30 -10.87
N ALA A 32 -12.58 4.46 -9.72
CA ALA A 32 -13.82 5.22 -9.57
C ALA A 32 -13.62 6.74 -9.55
N LEU A 33 -12.42 7.25 -9.22
CA LEU A 33 -12.20 8.69 -9.09
C LEU A 33 -12.21 9.43 -10.43
N PRO A 34 -12.63 10.70 -10.48
CA PRO A 34 -12.58 11.54 -11.67
C PRO A 34 -11.17 12.11 -11.92
N LEU A 35 -10.15 11.26 -11.91
CA LEU A 35 -8.76 11.65 -12.19
C LEU A 35 -8.44 11.58 -13.68
N SER A 36 -7.36 12.28 -14.11
CA SER A 36 -6.89 12.22 -15.49
C SER A 36 -6.48 10.78 -15.88
N PRO A 37 -6.59 10.42 -17.18
CA PRO A 37 -6.17 9.10 -17.65
C PRO A 37 -4.70 8.79 -17.34
N GLN A 38 -3.83 9.80 -17.39
CA GLN A 38 -2.40 9.64 -17.07
C GLN A 38 -2.19 9.27 -15.60
N VAL A 39 -2.88 9.94 -14.67
CA VAL A 39 -2.78 9.64 -13.23
C VAL A 39 -3.33 8.23 -12.94
N LYS A 40 -4.46 7.85 -13.55
CA LYS A 40 -5.00 6.49 -13.41
C LYS A 40 -4.07 5.42 -13.97
N ALA A 41 -3.38 5.70 -15.08
CA ALA A 41 -2.40 4.78 -15.65
C ALA A 41 -1.17 4.63 -14.74
N ALA A 42 -0.62 5.74 -14.26
CA ALA A 42 0.52 5.74 -13.33
C ALA A 42 0.19 5.00 -12.01
N GLY A 43 -0.96 5.31 -11.39
CA GLY A 43 -1.37 4.65 -10.16
C GLY A 43 -1.61 3.14 -10.33
N ARG A 44 -2.16 2.70 -11.47
CA ARG A 44 -2.31 1.27 -11.78
C ARG A 44 -0.96 0.57 -11.98
N LEU A 45 0.02 1.24 -12.58
CA LEU A 45 1.35 0.68 -12.77
C LEU A 45 2.07 0.45 -11.43
N GLU A 46 2.03 1.45 -10.54
CA GLU A 46 2.62 1.30 -9.20
C GLU A 46 1.87 0.23 -8.39
N LEU A 47 0.53 0.18 -8.44
CA LEU A 47 -0.25 -0.88 -7.78
C LEU A 47 0.10 -2.28 -8.28
N ALA A 48 0.23 -2.47 -9.60
CA ALA A 48 0.64 -3.75 -10.17
C ALA A 48 2.05 -4.16 -9.72
N THR A 49 2.93 -3.18 -9.51
CA THR A 49 4.29 -3.41 -8.98
C THR A 49 4.23 -3.86 -7.52
N VAL A 50 3.38 -3.26 -6.69
CA VAL A 50 3.13 -3.70 -5.31
C VAL A 50 2.56 -5.12 -5.28
N GLU A 51 1.56 -5.41 -6.11
CA GLU A 51 0.94 -6.74 -6.18
C GLU A 51 1.95 -7.82 -6.56
N ALA A 52 2.84 -7.54 -7.52
CA ALA A 52 3.91 -8.45 -7.90
C ALA A 52 4.91 -8.70 -6.76
N ALA A 53 5.31 -7.64 -6.04
CA ALA A 53 6.20 -7.74 -4.89
C ALA A 53 5.57 -8.52 -3.72
N LEU A 54 4.25 -8.34 -3.48
CA LEU A 54 3.51 -9.10 -2.48
C LEU A 54 3.27 -10.57 -2.84
N ALA A 55 3.41 -10.93 -4.12
CA ALA A 55 3.33 -12.31 -4.61
C ALA A 55 4.69 -13.01 -4.66
N ALA A 56 5.78 -12.29 -4.37
CA ALA A 56 7.13 -12.85 -4.38
C ALA A 56 7.31 -13.86 -3.22
N PRO A 57 8.16 -14.90 -3.41
CA PRO A 57 8.46 -15.87 -2.35
C PRO A 57 9.09 -15.23 -1.10
N GLU A 58 9.85 -14.15 -1.30
CA GLU A 58 10.43 -13.34 -0.24
C GLU A 58 9.97 -11.90 -0.43
N ILE A 59 9.29 -11.37 0.59
CA ILE A 59 8.66 -10.06 0.55
C ILE A 59 9.67 -9.01 0.99
N ASP A 60 10.09 -8.18 0.04
CA ASP A 60 10.91 -7.00 0.32
C ASP A 60 10.01 -5.80 0.69
N ARG A 61 9.94 -5.52 1.98
CA ARG A 61 9.14 -4.41 2.51
C ARG A 61 9.73 -3.04 2.16
N GLU A 62 11.03 -2.91 1.99
CA GLU A 62 11.64 -1.63 1.58
C GLU A 62 11.26 -1.31 0.14
N GLN A 63 11.37 -2.30 -0.75
CA GLN A 63 10.91 -2.15 -2.13
C GLN A 63 9.41 -1.79 -2.21
N ILE A 64 8.56 -2.47 -1.42
CA ILE A 64 7.13 -2.15 -1.41
C ILE A 64 6.88 -0.73 -0.88
N ALA A 65 7.59 -0.31 0.17
CA ALA A 65 7.49 1.04 0.70
C ALA A 65 7.83 2.11 -0.33
N ASP A 66 8.90 1.93 -1.10
CA ASP A 66 9.30 2.88 -2.15
C ASP A 66 8.21 3.02 -3.23
N VAL A 67 7.61 1.90 -3.64
CA VAL A 67 6.53 1.87 -4.64
C VAL A 67 5.27 2.54 -4.09
N VAL A 68 4.87 2.22 -2.86
CA VAL A 68 3.68 2.81 -2.21
C VAL A 68 3.90 4.31 -1.94
N HIS A 69 5.13 4.73 -1.64
CA HIS A 69 5.48 6.14 -1.50
C HIS A 69 5.28 6.90 -2.81
N ARG A 70 5.81 6.41 -3.94
CA ARG A 70 5.60 7.03 -5.26
C ARG A 70 4.12 7.06 -5.68
N LEU A 71 3.38 5.99 -5.37
CA LEU A 71 1.93 5.97 -5.56
C LEU A 71 1.26 7.08 -4.75
N THR A 72 1.57 7.19 -3.46
CA THR A 72 1.02 8.20 -2.55
C THR A 72 1.34 9.60 -3.03
N GLU A 73 2.58 9.89 -3.42
CA GLU A 73 2.98 11.18 -3.99
C GLU A 73 2.20 11.53 -5.26
N THR A 74 2.04 10.55 -6.17
CA THR A 74 1.28 10.73 -7.42
C THR A 74 -0.17 11.09 -7.12
N LEU A 75 -0.79 10.39 -6.18
CA LEU A 75 -2.17 10.61 -5.76
C LEU A 75 -2.36 11.94 -5.02
N THR A 76 -1.41 12.33 -4.17
CA THR A 76 -1.40 13.62 -3.47
C THR A 76 -1.30 14.77 -4.46
N ARG A 77 -0.37 14.73 -5.41
CA ARG A 77 -0.22 15.77 -6.45
C ARG A 77 -1.45 15.89 -7.34
N ALA A 78 -2.17 14.79 -7.56
CA ALA A 78 -3.41 14.76 -8.34
C ALA A 78 -4.67 15.14 -7.53
N GLY A 79 -4.54 15.42 -6.22
CA GLY A 79 -5.68 15.72 -5.35
C GLY A 79 -6.61 14.53 -5.08
N ALA A 80 -6.14 13.29 -5.32
CA ALA A 80 -6.97 12.10 -5.16
C ALA A 80 -7.46 11.91 -3.71
N PHE A 81 -6.63 12.25 -2.73
CA PHE A 81 -6.99 12.20 -1.31
C PHE A 81 -8.07 13.22 -0.92
N LEU A 82 -8.12 14.38 -1.58
CA LEU A 82 -9.20 15.36 -1.39
C LEU A 82 -10.54 14.84 -1.93
N LEU A 83 -10.49 14.08 -3.03
CA LEU A 83 -11.69 13.55 -3.69
C LEU A 83 -12.22 12.28 -3.01
N ALA A 84 -11.33 11.41 -2.54
CA ALA A 84 -11.69 10.10 -1.97
C ALA A 84 -11.79 10.10 -0.44
N GLY A 85 -11.14 11.06 0.24
CA GLY A 85 -11.10 11.13 1.69
C GLY A 85 -10.64 9.80 2.31
N ARG A 86 -11.44 9.27 3.24
CA ARG A 86 -11.14 8.02 3.96
C ARG A 86 -10.99 6.80 3.05
N ALA A 87 -11.68 6.76 1.92
CA ALA A 87 -11.63 5.61 1.01
C ALA A 87 -10.22 5.36 0.45
N LEU A 88 -9.35 6.37 0.41
CA LEU A 88 -7.93 6.22 0.06
C LEU A 88 -7.01 6.27 1.28
N HIS A 89 -7.30 7.11 2.27
CA HIS A 89 -6.45 7.22 3.47
C HIS A 89 -6.41 5.91 4.28
N GLU A 90 -7.54 5.25 4.50
CA GLU A 90 -7.60 4.04 5.31
C GLU A 90 -6.77 2.89 4.72
N PRO A 91 -6.93 2.49 3.44
CA PRO A 91 -6.15 1.39 2.90
C PRO A 91 -4.66 1.74 2.73
N ILE A 92 -4.31 2.99 2.36
CA ILE A 92 -2.90 3.39 2.27
C ILE A 92 -2.25 3.44 3.67
N GLY A 93 -2.96 3.93 4.67
CA GLY A 93 -2.51 3.93 6.06
C GLY A 93 -2.33 2.51 6.60
N ALA A 94 -3.22 1.58 6.27
CA ALA A 94 -3.10 0.18 6.65
C ALA A 94 -1.86 -0.49 6.02
N VAL A 95 -1.60 -0.23 4.73
CA VAL A 95 -0.37 -0.71 4.05
C VAL A 95 0.87 -0.10 4.71
N ALA A 96 0.88 1.21 4.97
CA ALA A 96 1.99 1.88 5.64
C ALA A 96 2.26 1.34 7.06
N GLY A 97 1.19 1.06 7.83
CA GLY A 97 1.32 0.46 9.16
C GLY A 97 1.90 -0.95 9.12
N TRP A 98 1.52 -1.76 8.13
CA TRP A 98 2.10 -3.09 7.93
C TRP A 98 3.58 -3.04 7.54
N LEU A 99 3.97 -2.04 6.74
CA LEU A 99 5.36 -1.82 6.36
C LEU A 99 6.25 -1.55 7.58
N GLY A 100 5.72 -0.92 8.63
CA GLY A 100 6.49 -0.54 9.81
C GLY A 100 7.35 0.68 9.51
N ALA A 101 8.61 0.69 9.96
CA ALA A 101 9.51 1.85 9.78
C ALA A 101 9.67 2.33 8.32
N PRO A 102 9.75 1.45 7.30
CA PRO A 102 9.72 1.87 5.89
C PRO A 102 8.44 2.64 5.49
N GLY A 103 7.33 2.43 6.20
CA GLY A 103 6.06 3.09 5.96
C GLY A 103 5.93 4.51 6.51
N ASP A 104 6.83 4.95 7.40
CA ASP A 104 6.75 6.26 8.06
C ASP A 104 6.65 7.45 7.08
N PRO A 105 7.41 7.50 5.97
CA PRO A 105 7.27 8.58 5.00
C PRO A 105 5.87 8.65 4.36
N ILE A 106 5.23 7.48 4.15
CA ILE A 106 3.88 7.40 3.59
C ILE A 106 2.88 7.98 4.59
N VAL A 107 2.98 7.61 5.88
CA VAL A 107 2.10 8.15 6.92
C VAL A 107 2.20 9.69 6.99
N ARG A 108 3.41 10.25 6.88
CA ARG A 108 3.62 11.70 6.87
C ARG A 108 2.97 12.40 5.67
N LEU A 109 2.83 11.72 4.53
CA LEU A 109 2.14 12.27 3.35
C LEU A 109 0.61 12.27 3.50
N LEU A 110 0.07 11.37 4.33
CA LEU A 110 -1.37 11.29 4.60
C LEU A 110 -1.86 12.38 5.56
N GLY A 111 -0.96 12.96 6.36
CA GLY A 111 -1.26 14.03 7.32
C GLY A 111 -1.56 13.50 8.72
#